data_AF-A0A958KSB4-F1
#
_entry.id   AF-A0A958KSB4-F1
#
_cell.length_a   1.000
_cell.length_b   1.000
_cell.length_c   1.000
_cell.angle_alpha   90.00
_cell.angle_beta   90.00
_cell.angle_gamma   90.00
#
_symmetry.space_group_name_H-M   'P 1'
#
loop_
_entity.id
_entity.type
_entity.pdbx_description
1 polymer ?
#
loop_
_entity_poly.entity_id
_entity_poly.type
_entity_poly.pdbx_seq_one_letter_code
_entity_poly.pdbx_strand_id
1 'polypeptide(L)'
;MLLFILSSFAFSSITFQPMREDLKMPANCVFLTSEDFSENHDRVIYGIEGAKKKGFTHEFPIQRQEARDLWQALNDDSQSIAVVRDSQKLSDLKKILDTDGRDMGFDFKKEGDVLEAFALLDLKKQYPDDEYFRTGGYEYHNERGPTVGELDILVGRRSDCNIIVIGEAKLGYKMIHKAHEQLSRFERFYRQEAP
;
A
#
# COMPACT_ATOMS: atom_id res chain seq x y z
N MET A 1 -18.43 15.29 -51.60
CA MET A 1 -18.54 14.13 -50.69
C MET A 1 -17.34 14.19 -49.75
N LEU A 2 -17.50 14.79 -48.57
CA LEU A 2 -16.41 14.88 -47.58
C LEU A 2 -16.34 13.56 -46.81
N LEU A 3 -15.19 12.89 -46.89
CA LEU A 3 -14.89 11.69 -46.10
C LEU A 3 -14.38 12.16 -44.73
N PHE A 4 -15.20 12.06 -43.68
CA PHE A 4 -14.72 12.23 -42.31
C PHE A 4 -14.02 10.95 -41.87
N ILE A 5 -12.69 10.99 -41.76
CA ILE A 5 -11.91 9.94 -41.12
C ILE A 5 -12.09 10.14 -39.62
N LEU A 6 -12.96 9.33 -39.00
CA LEU A 6 -13.04 9.22 -37.54
C LEU A 6 -11.80 8.44 -37.08
N SER A 7 -10.75 9.17 -36.71
CA SER A 7 -9.61 8.62 -35.99
C SER A 7 -10.12 8.08 -34.65
N SER A 8 -10.30 6.76 -34.57
CA SER A 8 -10.55 6.10 -33.29
C SER A 8 -9.26 6.15 -32.50
N PHE A 9 -9.12 7.13 -31.61
CA PHE A 9 -8.09 7.09 -30.60
C PHE A 9 -8.42 5.92 -29.68
N ALA A 10 -7.67 4.83 -29.81
CA ALA A 10 -7.69 3.75 -28.85
C ALA A 10 -7.06 4.30 -27.57
N PHE A 11 -7.89 4.72 -26.62
CA PHE A 11 -7.44 5.05 -25.27
C PHE A 11 -6.94 3.75 -24.65
N SER A 12 -5.65 3.72 -24.30
CA SER A 12 -5.07 2.65 -23.49
C SER A 12 -5.66 2.80 -22.09
N SER A 13 -6.37 1.78 -21.61
CA SER A 13 -6.95 1.80 -20.27
C SER A 13 -5.90 1.38 -19.24
N ILE A 14 -5.81 2.14 -18.14
CA ILE A 14 -5.01 1.74 -16.98
C ILE A 14 -5.74 0.59 -16.28
N THR A 15 -5.01 -0.47 -15.96
CA THR A 15 -5.51 -1.55 -15.13
C THR A 15 -4.78 -1.55 -13.78
N PHE A 16 -5.55 -1.76 -12.71
CA PHE A 16 -5.05 -1.95 -11.35
C PHE A 16 -5.41 -3.35 -10.89
N GLN A 17 -4.40 -4.10 -10.43
CA GLN A 17 -4.59 -5.48 -10.01
C GLN A 17 -4.11 -5.67 -8.56
N PRO A 18 -4.98 -6.19 -7.65
CA PRO A 18 -4.53 -6.56 -6.31
C PRO A 18 -3.57 -7.76 -6.38
N MET A 19 -2.47 -7.68 -5.63
CA MET A 19 -1.51 -8.77 -5.47
C MET A 19 -1.89 -9.76 -4.36
N ARG A 20 -2.91 -9.41 -3.56
CA ARG A 20 -3.40 -10.20 -2.42
C ARG A 20 -4.90 -10.03 -2.24
N GLU A 21 -5.55 -11.02 -1.64
CA GLU A 21 -6.96 -10.96 -1.27
C GLU A 21 -7.10 -10.25 0.08
N ASP A 22 -7.65 -9.04 0.08
CA ASP A 22 -7.89 -8.23 1.27
C ASP A 22 -9.37 -8.34 1.71
N LEU A 23 -9.62 -9.09 2.78
CA LEU A 23 -10.97 -9.33 3.30
C LEU A 23 -11.61 -8.08 3.94
N LYS A 24 -10.82 -7.02 4.17
CA LYS A 24 -11.30 -5.76 4.72
C LYS A 24 -11.76 -4.79 3.63
N MET A 25 -11.45 -5.07 2.37
CA MET A 25 -11.88 -4.27 1.24
C MET A 25 -13.33 -4.59 0.84
N PRO A 26 -14.19 -3.58 0.56
CA PRO A 26 -15.52 -3.83 0.01
C PRO A 26 -15.41 -4.57 -1.33
N ALA A 27 -16.24 -5.61 -1.52
CA ALA A 27 -16.19 -6.46 -2.71
C ALA A 27 -16.35 -5.66 -4.03
N ASN A 28 -17.12 -4.57 -4.00
CA ASN A 28 -17.32 -3.69 -5.17
C ASN A 28 -16.15 -2.74 -5.44
N CYS A 29 -15.13 -2.69 -4.58
CA CYS A 29 -13.95 -1.84 -4.75
C CYS A 29 -12.68 -2.63 -5.11
N VAL A 30 -12.70 -3.96 -5.13
CA VAL A 30 -11.51 -4.80 -5.34
C VAL A 30 -10.84 -4.52 -6.69
N PHE A 31 -11.63 -4.31 -7.74
CA PHE A 31 -11.13 -4.02 -9.09
C PHE A 31 -11.21 -2.52 -9.36
N LEU A 32 -10.09 -1.83 -9.12
CA LEU A 32 -9.98 -0.40 -9.32
C LEU A 32 -9.72 -0.06 -10.79
N THR A 33 -10.22 1.10 -11.19
CA THR A 33 -10.02 1.73 -12.50
C THR A 33 -9.37 3.10 -12.30
N SER A 34 -8.95 3.76 -13.37
CA SER A 34 -8.44 5.13 -13.28
C SER A 34 -9.49 6.11 -12.73
N GLU A 35 -10.78 5.88 -12.99
CA GLU A 35 -11.86 6.76 -12.53
C GLU A 35 -12.06 6.71 -11.00
N ASP A 36 -11.58 5.66 -10.34
CA ASP A 36 -11.63 5.53 -8.89
C ASP A 36 -10.58 6.40 -8.19
N PHE A 37 -9.62 7.01 -8.89
CA PHE A 37 -8.59 7.83 -8.25
C PHE A 37 -8.99 9.31 -8.26
N SER A 38 -9.06 9.90 -7.06
CA SER A 38 -9.25 11.34 -6.91
C SER A 38 -8.18 12.11 -7.68
N GLU A 39 -8.58 13.17 -8.39
CA GLU A 39 -7.66 14.12 -9.03
C GLU A 39 -6.65 14.71 -8.04
N ASN A 40 -7.07 14.86 -6.78
CA ASN A 40 -6.29 15.41 -5.68
C ASN A 40 -6.20 14.38 -4.55
N HIS A 41 -5.48 13.28 -4.77
CA HIS A 41 -5.15 12.33 -3.72
C HIS A 41 -3.96 12.80 -2.88
N ASP A 42 -4.00 12.53 -1.59
CA ASP A 42 -2.89 12.77 -0.68
C ASP A 42 -1.78 11.73 -0.88
N ARG A 43 -0.54 12.15 -0.60
CA ARG A 43 0.63 11.27 -0.59
C ARG A 43 1.10 11.00 0.83
N VAL A 44 1.22 9.71 1.17
CA VAL A 44 1.84 9.29 2.42
C VAL A 44 3.08 8.45 2.16
N ILE A 45 4.14 8.72 2.91
CA ILE A 45 5.32 7.86 2.94
C ILE A 45 5.53 7.44 4.39
N TYR A 46 5.40 6.15 4.65
CA TYR A 46 5.55 5.53 5.95
C TYR A 46 6.97 5.01 6.16
N GLY A 47 7.53 5.30 7.32
CA GLY A 47 8.81 4.77 7.77
C GLY A 47 8.72 4.19 9.18
N ILE A 48 9.86 3.68 9.65
CA ILE A 48 10.05 3.22 11.03
C ILE A 48 10.36 4.41 11.98
N GLU A 49 10.48 4.15 13.28
CA GLU A 49 10.74 5.16 14.31
C GLU A 49 11.86 6.13 13.91
N GLY A 50 11.63 7.45 14.00
CA GLY A 50 12.60 8.49 13.63
C GLY A 50 12.66 8.83 12.13
N ALA A 51 11.87 8.16 11.29
CA ALA A 51 11.78 8.44 9.85
C ALA A 51 11.23 9.83 9.53
N LYS A 52 10.33 10.40 10.36
CA LYS A 52 9.80 11.74 10.12
C LYS A 52 10.90 12.80 10.10
N LYS A 53 11.92 12.66 10.96
CA LYS A 53 13.12 13.53 10.97
C LYS A 53 13.95 13.44 9.69
N LYS A 54 13.68 12.46 8.83
CA LYS A 54 14.35 12.22 7.55
C LYS A 54 13.48 12.56 6.34
N GLY A 55 12.29 13.13 6.56
CA GLY A 55 11.39 13.62 5.51
C GLY A 55 10.19 12.72 5.22
N PHE A 56 10.02 11.62 5.94
CA PHE A 56 8.82 10.77 5.80
C PHE A 56 7.58 11.51 6.34
N THR A 57 6.42 11.30 5.72
CA THR A 57 5.15 11.90 6.15
C THR A 57 4.71 11.31 7.49
N HIS A 58 4.80 9.98 7.62
CA HIS A 58 4.41 9.22 8.81
C HIS A 58 5.53 8.31 9.28
N GLU A 59 5.47 7.92 10.56
CA GLU A 59 6.33 6.87 11.11
C GLU A 59 5.52 5.96 12.03
N PHE A 60 5.80 4.66 11.99
CA PHE A 60 5.31 3.70 12.97
C PHE A 60 6.38 3.48 14.05
N PRO A 61 6.03 3.41 15.34
CA PRO A 61 6.99 3.35 16.46
C PRO A 61 7.61 1.95 16.63
N ILE A 62 8.24 1.46 15.56
CA ILE A 62 9.01 0.22 15.50
C ILE A 62 10.43 0.54 15.03
N GLN A 63 11.43 -0.17 15.54
CA GLN A 63 12.81 -0.08 15.08
C GLN A 63 13.09 -1.08 13.95
N ARG A 64 14.19 -0.89 13.21
CA ARG A 64 14.58 -1.80 12.12
C ARG A 64 14.77 -3.24 12.59
N GLN A 65 15.40 -3.44 13.74
CA GLN A 65 15.62 -4.77 14.30
C GLN A 65 14.31 -5.41 14.77
N GLU A 66 13.43 -4.63 15.42
CA GLU A 66 12.10 -5.12 15.84
C GLU A 66 11.25 -5.59 14.64
N ALA A 67 11.25 -4.85 13.52
CA ALA A 67 10.56 -5.26 12.31
C ALA A 67 11.12 -6.57 11.73
N ARG A 68 12.45 -6.75 11.77
CA ARG A 68 13.12 -7.98 11.37
C ARG A 68 12.72 -9.16 12.27
N ASP A 69 12.75 -8.96 13.58
CA ASP A 69 12.43 -10.01 14.55
C ASP A 69 10.97 -10.45 14.39
N LEU A 70 10.04 -9.51 14.19
CA LEU A 70 8.65 -9.83 13.86
C LEU A 70 8.52 -10.63 12.56
N TRP A 71 9.16 -10.16 11.48
CA TRP A 71 9.12 -10.85 10.19
C TRP A 71 9.64 -12.29 10.30
N GLN A 72 10.77 -12.49 10.97
CA GLN A 72 11.35 -13.82 11.17
C GLN A 72 10.44 -14.71 12.06
N ALA A 73 9.87 -14.14 13.13
CA ALA A 73 8.93 -14.88 13.99
C ALA A 73 7.62 -15.25 13.29
N LEU A 74 7.17 -14.47 12.30
CA LEU A 74 6.01 -14.78 11.45
C LEU A 74 6.31 -15.88 10.42
N ASN A 75 7.59 -16.18 10.19
CA ASN A 75 8.09 -17.21 9.28
C ASN A 75 8.74 -18.38 10.06
N ASP A 76 8.26 -18.63 11.28
CA ASP A 76 8.64 -19.76 12.14
C ASP A 76 10.14 -19.85 12.54
N ASP A 77 10.86 -18.72 12.56
CA ASP A 77 12.22 -18.69 13.11
C ASP A 77 12.23 -18.81 14.64
N SER A 78 12.74 -19.92 15.16
CA SER A 78 12.73 -20.23 16.60
C SER A 78 13.45 -19.21 17.49
N GLN A 79 14.51 -18.57 17.01
CA GLN A 79 15.25 -17.58 17.81
C GLN A 79 14.44 -16.29 17.92
N SER A 80 13.91 -15.81 16.79
CA SER A 80 13.10 -14.61 16.77
C SER A 80 11.75 -14.80 17.46
N ILE A 81 11.17 -16.01 17.46
CA ILE A 81 10.00 -16.33 18.29
C ILE A 81 10.29 -16.11 19.78
N ALA A 82 11.44 -16.53 20.28
CA ALA A 82 11.80 -16.31 21.68
C ALA A 82 11.96 -14.82 22.01
N VAL A 83 12.65 -14.06 21.14
CA VAL A 83 12.80 -12.60 21.26
C VAL A 83 11.43 -11.90 21.30
N VAL A 84 10.53 -12.26 20.37
CA VAL A 84 9.19 -11.67 20.28
C VAL A 84 8.33 -12.05 21.50
N ARG A 85 8.43 -13.29 21.98
CA ARG A 85 7.69 -13.75 23.17
C ARG A 85 8.15 -13.03 24.44
N ASP A 86 9.45 -12.80 24.59
CA ASP A 86 10.01 -12.22 25.81
C ASP A 86 9.86 -10.68 25.86
N SER A 87 9.39 -10.06 24.77
CA SER A 87 9.03 -8.63 24.67
C SER A 87 7.52 -8.45 24.56
N GLN A 88 6.88 -7.87 25.59
CA GLN A 88 5.43 -7.61 25.57
C GLN A 88 4.99 -6.79 24.34
N LYS A 89 5.75 -5.74 23.99
CA LYS A 89 5.49 -4.89 22.82
C LYS A 89 5.46 -5.73 21.54
N LEU A 90 6.49 -6.55 21.30
CA LEU A 90 6.59 -7.35 20.08
C LEU A 90 5.54 -8.47 20.04
N SER A 91 5.25 -9.08 21.19
CA SER A 91 4.18 -10.08 21.29
C SER A 91 2.83 -9.51 20.87
N ASP A 92 2.48 -8.32 21.35
CA ASP A 92 1.21 -7.68 20.99
C ASP A 92 1.17 -7.24 19.52
N LEU A 93 2.28 -6.70 19.01
CA LEU A 93 2.42 -6.38 17.59
C LEU A 93 2.30 -7.63 16.70
N LYS A 94 2.89 -8.77 17.09
CA LYS A 94 2.76 -10.02 16.35
C LYS A 94 1.31 -10.50 16.30
N LYS A 95 0.56 -10.45 17.42
CA LYS A 95 -0.86 -10.83 17.44
C LYS A 95 -1.69 -10.00 16.47
N ILE A 96 -1.42 -8.70 16.38
CA ILE A 96 -2.07 -7.81 15.41
C ILE A 96 -1.75 -8.26 13.98
N LEU A 97 -0.49 -8.58 13.66
CA LEU A 97 -0.11 -9.07 12.32
C LEU A 97 -0.73 -10.43 12.00
N ASP A 98 -0.78 -11.36 12.97
CA ASP A 98 -1.39 -12.69 12.81
C ASP A 98 -2.92 -12.64 12.62
N THR A 99 -3.58 -11.56 13.05
CA THR A 99 -5.03 -11.37 12.91
C THR A 99 -5.32 -10.37 11.81
N ASP A 100 -5.23 -9.09 12.12
CA ASP A 100 -5.55 -8.00 11.20
C ASP A 100 -4.69 -8.00 9.93
N GLY A 101 -3.42 -8.37 10.02
CA GLY A 101 -2.53 -8.46 8.86
C GLY A 101 -2.91 -9.61 7.92
N ARG A 102 -3.28 -10.77 8.47
CA ARG A 102 -3.76 -11.91 7.66
C ARG A 102 -5.11 -11.60 7.01
N ASP A 103 -6.01 -10.90 7.70
CA ASP A 103 -7.28 -10.44 7.12
C ASP A 103 -7.07 -9.46 5.95
N MET A 104 -5.97 -8.70 5.94
CA MET A 104 -5.56 -7.84 4.81
C MET A 104 -4.80 -8.60 3.70
N GLY A 105 -4.70 -9.93 3.80
CA GLY A 105 -4.06 -10.77 2.79
C GLY A 105 -2.53 -10.84 2.87
N PHE A 106 -1.90 -10.34 3.93
CA PHE A 106 -0.44 -10.43 4.06
C PHE A 106 0.01 -11.87 4.35
N ASP A 107 0.88 -12.39 3.48
CA ASP A 107 1.54 -13.68 3.73
C ASP A 107 2.87 -13.54 4.50
N PHE A 108 3.39 -12.31 4.61
CA PHE A 108 4.65 -11.93 5.27
C PHE A 108 5.89 -12.60 4.68
N LYS A 109 5.88 -12.92 3.37
CA LYS A 109 7.07 -13.44 2.68
C LYS A 109 8.19 -12.42 2.56
N LYS A 110 7.89 -11.12 2.61
CA LYS A 110 8.90 -10.05 2.57
C LYS A 110 8.91 -9.32 3.91
N GLU A 111 10.10 -8.86 4.32
CA GLU A 111 10.24 -8.07 5.54
C GLU A 111 9.46 -6.74 5.46
N GLY A 112 9.31 -6.18 4.26
CA GLY A 112 8.54 -4.95 3.96
C GLY A 112 7.08 -5.03 4.42
N ASP A 113 6.46 -6.19 4.25
CA ASP A 113 5.06 -6.49 4.57
C ASP A 113 4.69 -6.12 6.01
N VAL A 114 5.65 -6.25 6.95
CA VAL A 114 5.45 -5.88 8.36
C VAL A 114 5.12 -4.38 8.49
N LEU A 115 5.88 -3.52 7.82
CA LEU A 115 5.65 -2.07 7.90
C LEU A 115 4.42 -1.65 7.10
N GLU A 116 4.16 -2.30 5.96
CA GLU A 116 2.95 -2.05 5.17
C GLU A 116 1.69 -2.33 5.98
N ALA A 117 1.60 -3.50 6.61
CA ALA A 117 0.46 -3.87 7.46
C ALA A 117 0.28 -2.86 8.60
N PHE A 118 1.37 -2.47 9.29
CA PHE A 118 1.28 -1.46 10.34
C PHE A 118 0.90 -0.07 9.84
N ALA A 119 1.33 0.33 8.63
CA ALA A 119 0.93 1.60 8.04
C ALA A 119 -0.59 1.63 7.79
N LEU A 120 -1.16 0.58 7.21
CA LEU A 120 -2.60 0.47 6.98
C LEU A 120 -3.42 0.45 8.27
N LEU A 121 -2.89 -0.17 9.33
CA LEU A 121 -3.51 -0.18 10.65
C LEU A 121 -3.41 1.16 11.36
N ASP A 122 -2.29 1.87 11.25
CA ASP A 122 -2.11 3.19 11.83
C ASP A 122 -3.03 4.23 11.16
N LEU A 123 -3.19 4.15 9.84
CA LEU A 123 -4.09 4.99 9.06
C LEU A 123 -5.55 4.89 9.50
N LYS A 124 -5.97 3.79 10.17
CA LYS A 124 -7.32 3.66 10.75
C LYS A 124 -7.67 4.78 11.74
N LYS A 125 -6.67 5.39 12.38
CA LYS A 125 -6.87 6.53 13.31
C LYS A 125 -7.40 7.78 12.59
N GLN A 126 -7.03 7.95 11.33
CA GLN A 126 -7.42 9.08 10.49
C GLN A 126 -8.57 8.72 9.53
N TYR A 127 -8.63 7.46 9.10
CA TYR A 127 -9.58 6.94 8.13
C TYR A 127 -10.32 5.72 8.71
N PRO A 128 -11.39 5.93 9.48
CA PRO A 128 -12.10 4.85 10.18
C PRO A 128 -12.85 3.90 9.24
N ASP A 129 -13.12 2.67 9.71
CA ASP A 129 -13.64 1.53 8.91
C ASP A 129 -15.10 1.66 8.45
N ASP A 130 -15.87 2.54 9.08
CA ASP A 130 -17.25 2.83 8.70
C ASP A 130 -17.32 3.64 7.41
N GLU A 131 -16.37 4.56 7.21
CA GLU A 131 -16.33 5.47 6.06
C GLU A 131 -15.30 5.07 4.99
N TYR A 132 -14.18 4.47 5.39
CA TYR A 132 -13.03 4.21 4.52
C TYR A 132 -12.59 2.74 4.54
N PHE A 133 -11.99 2.30 3.43
CA PHE A 133 -11.19 1.09 3.38
C PHE A 133 -9.73 1.46 3.16
N ARG A 134 -8.83 0.58 3.60
CA ARG A 134 -7.37 0.76 3.50
C ARG A 134 -6.80 -0.56 3.01
N THR A 135 -6.05 -0.52 1.93
CA THR A 135 -5.46 -1.70 1.30
C THR A 135 -4.09 -1.34 0.71
N GLY A 136 -3.42 -2.30 0.07
CA GLY A 136 -2.12 -2.09 -0.55
C GLY A 136 -1.72 -3.26 -1.42
N GLY A 137 -0.52 -3.21 -2.00
CA GLY A 137 -0.06 -4.24 -2.93
C GLY A 137 -0.89 -4.25 -4.21
N TYR A 138 -1.12 -3.06 -4.77
CA TYR A 138 -1.81 -2.91 -6.06
C TYR A 138 -0.80 -2.64 -7.15
N GLU A 139 -0.67 -3.57 -8.10
CA GLU A 139 0.10 -3.35 -9.31
C GLU A 139 -0.70 -2.49 -10.29
N TYR A 140 0.01 -1.66 -11.04
CA TYR A 140 -0.56 -0.85 -12.10
C TYR A 140 0.20 -1.05 -13.41
N HIS A 141 -0.56 -1.20 -14.50
CA HIS A 141 -0.05 -1.46 -15.83
C HIS A 141 -1.01 -0.96 -16.91
N ASN A 142 -0.50 -0.87 -18.14
CA ASN A 142 -1.37 -0.73 -19.31
C ASN A 142 -2.12 -2.05 -19.53
N GLU A 143 -3.31 -2.01 -20.13
CA GLU A 143 -4.18 -3.18 -20.37
C GLU A 143 -3.44 -4.44 -20.90
N ARG A 144 -2.38 -4.25 -21.69
CA ARG A 144 -1.55 -5.33 -22.26
C ARG A 144 -0.05 -5.15 -22.02
N GLY A 145 0.31 -4.26 -21.11
CA GLY A 145 1.69 -3.92 -20.80
C GLY A 145 2.27 -4.75 -19.64
N PRO A 146 3.60 -4.75 -19.47
CA PRO A 146 4.21 -5.23 -18.24
C PRO A 146 3.83 -4.34 -17.05
N THR A 147 3.93 -4.88 -15.82
CA THR A 147 3.81 -4.11 -14.57
C THR A 147 4.71 -2.88 -14.60
N VAL A 148 4.12 -1.70 -14.39
CA VAL A 148 4.85 -0.42 -14.34
C VAL A 148 5.32 -0.15 -12.90
N GLY A 149 4.53 -0.53 -11.91
CA GLY A 149 4.87 -0.45 -10.51
C GLY A 149 3.79 -1.03 -9.60
N GLU A 150 3.99 -0.84 -8.31
CA GLU A 150 3.11 -1.26 -7.22
C GLU A 150 2.89 -0.06 -6.29
N LEU A 151 1.71 0.03 -5.67
CA LEU A 151 1.41 0.95 -4.58
C LEU A 151 1.26 0.17 -3.26
N ASP A 152 2.10 0.49 -2.29
CA ASP A 152 2.12 -0.19 -0.98
C ASP A 152 0.89 0.19 -0.12
N ILE A 153 0.36 1.40 -0.30
CA ILE A 153 -0.74 1.98 0.52
C ILE A 153 -1.78 2.64 -0.39
N LEU A 154 -3.04 2.30 -0.17
CA LEU A 154 -4.23 2.95 -0.72
C LEU A 154 -5.26 3.19 0.39
N VAL A 155 -5.91 4.36 0.36
CA VAL A 155 -7.12 4.63 1.17
C VAL A 155 -8.21 5.13 0.24
N GLY A 156 -9.37 4.48 0.31
CA GLY A 156 -10.54 4.84 -0.48
C GLY A 156 -11.82 4.93 0.35
N ARG A 157 -12.80 5.68 -0.16
CA ARG A 157 -14.13 5.79 0.44
C ARG A 157 -14.94 4.53 0.16
N ARG A 158 -15.63 3.99 1.16
CA ARG A 158 -16.42 2.75 0.99
C ARG A 158 -17.66 2.96 0.12
N SER A 159 -18.20 4.17 0.08
CA SER A 159 -19.44 4.49 -0.64
C SER A 159 -19.31 4.46 -2.15
N ASP A 160 -18.16 4.87 -2.69
CA ASP A 160 -17.96 5.12 -4.11
C ASP A 160 -16.58 4.66 -4.62
N CYS A 161 -15.84 3.90 -3.81
CA CYS A 161 -14.50 3.38 -4.11
C CYS A 161 -13.43 4.44 -4.40
N ASN A 162 -13.74 5.72 -4.25
CA ASN A 162 -12.85 6.81 -4.62
C ASN A 162 -11.60 6.83 -3.71
N ILE A 163 -10.45 6.54 -4.30
CA ILE A 163 -9.11 6.56 -3.71
C ILE A 163 -8.69 8.00 -3.47
N ILE A 164 -8.44 8.32 -2.20
CA ILE A 164 -8.09 9.66 -1.73
C ILE A 164 -6.67 9.73 -1.16
N VAL A 165 -6.03 8.58 -0.89
CA VAL A 165 -4.63 8.51 -0.44
C VAL A 165 -3.92 7.43 -1.22
N ILE A 166 -2.71 7.74 -1.66
CA ILE A 166 -1.73 6.77 -2.14
C ILE A 166 -0.46 6.85 -1.29
N GLY A 167 0.29 5.76 -1.20
CA GLY A 167 1.51 5.79 -0.42
C GLY A 167 2.45 4.62 -0.60
N GLU A 168 3.61 4.78 0.05
CA GLU A 168 4.73 3.86 0.04
C GLU A 168 5.21 3.62 1.49
N ALA A 169 5.63 2.39 1.79
CA ALA A 169 6.21 2.03 3.09
C ALA A 169 7.67 1.61 2.90
N LYS A 170 8.60 2.19 3.68
CA LYS A 170 10.03 1.84 3.59
C LYS A 170 10.67 1.68 4.96
N LEU A 171 11.28 0.51 5.19
CA LEU A 171 11.96 0.18 6.45
C LEU A 171 13.31 0.88 6.66
N GLY A 172 13.88 1.52 5.64
CA GLY A 172 15.17 2.19 5.72
C GLY A 172 15.07 3.67 5.38
N TYR A 173 15.62 4.55 6.24
CA TYR A 173 15.55 6.00 6.00
C TYR A 173 16.21 6.44 4.69
N LYS A 174 17.24 5.72 4.24
CA LYS A 174 17.92 5.98 2.96
C LYS A 174 17.02 5.75 1.75
N MET A 175 15.85 5.12 1.92
CA MET A 175 14.93 4.74 0.84
C MET A 175 13.86 5.79 0.57
N ILE A 176 13.86 6.94 1.27
CA ILE A 176 12.88 8.01 1.04
C ILE A 176 12.87 8.48 -0.43
N HIS A 177 14.03 8.59 -1.06
CA HIS A 177 14.13 8.98 -2.47
C HIS A 177 13.41 7.98 -3.38
N LYS A 178 13.49 6.68 -3.08
CA LYS A 178 12.79 5.64 -3.84
C LYS A 178 11.28 5.72 -3.66
N ALA A 179 10.80 5.98 -2.44
CA ALA A 179 9.37 6.19 -2.21
C ALA A 179 8.84 7.38 -3.04
N HIS A 180 9.57 8.51 -3.06
CA HIS A 180 9.20 9.64 -3.92
C HIS A 180 9.25 9.28 -5.41
N GLU A 181 10.26 8.53 -5.84
CA GLU A 181 10.38 8.09 -7.23
C GLU A 181 9.21 7.20 -7.66
N GLN A 182 8.81 6.25 -6.82
CA GLN A 182 7.68 5.35 -7.08
C GLN A 182 6.36 6.13 -7.19
N LEU A 183 6.06 7.00 -6.23
CA LEU A 183 4.87 7.86 -6.28
C LEU A 183 4.88 8.79 -7.50
N SER A 184 6.04 9.39 -7.81
CA SER A 184 6.17 10.25 -9.00
C SER A 184 5.99 9.46 -10.30
N ARG A 185 6.44 8.20 -10.34
CA ARG A 185 6.24 7.29 -11.47
C ARG A 185 4.75 6.97 -11.63
N PHE A 186 4.07 6.60 -10.55
CA PHE A 186 2.62 6.35 -10.57
C PHE A 186 1.86 7.55 -11.10
N GLU A 187 2.11 8.75 -10.59
CA GLU A 187 1.35 9.93 -11.04
C GLU A 187 1.63 10.36 -12.48
N ARG A 188 2.87 10.21 -12.96
CA ARG A 188 3.18 10.46 -14.38
C ARG A 188 2.43 9.47 -15.26
N PHE A 189 2.41 8.20 -14.85
CA PHE A 189 1.68 7.15 -15.53
C PHE A 189 0.17 7.45 -15.52
N TYR A 190 -0.40 7.77 -14.36
CA TYR A 190 -1.80 8.16 -14.20
C TYR A 190 -2.18 9.36 -15.07
N ARG A 191 -1.40 10.45 -15.08
CA ARG A 191 -1.70 11.64 -15.90
C ARG A 191 -1.57 11.43 -17.41
N GLN A 192 -0.81 10.44 -17.87
CA GLN A 192 -0.64 10.17 -19.30
C GLN A 192 -1.78 9.33 -19.88
N GLU A 193 -2.40 8.51 -19.03
CA GLU A 193 -3.36 7.49 -19.45
C GLU A 193 -4.77 7.73 -18.89
N ALA A 194 -4.93 8.64 -17.92
CA ALA A 194 -6.25 9.08 -17.47
C ALA A 194 -6.95 9.92 -18.57
N PRO A 195 -8.26 9.69 -18.82
CA PRO A 195 -9.02 10.34 -19.89
C PRO A 195 -9.17 11.86 -19.72
#